data_AF-A0A9P6WXY2-F1
#
_entry.id   AF-A0A9P6WXY2-F1
#
_cell.length_a   1.000
_cell.length_b   1.000
_cell.length_c   1.000
_cell.angle_alpha   90.00
_cell.angle_beta   90.00
_cell.angle_gamma   90.00
#
_symmetry.space_group_name_H-M   'P 1'
#
loop_
_entity.id
_entity.type
_entity.pdbx_description
1 polymer ?
#
loop_
_entity_poly.entity_id
_entity_poly.type
_entity_poly.pdbx_seq_one_letter_code
_entity_poly.pdbx_strand_id
1 'polypeptide(L)'
;MSQQSGSPISLISQDGVANVNITNASDMQQALQYLLHNFQTLQQRVSIDDDLFAELTALRSENSTLKAEIANLKAQLNAASGEFVAKATSLSVPVSSVPAPVVEQAPTAVCPTYSAVAARKTSKPASKKRKLAASRPFQPVDPSAPRGFEYLYLHRNRKLSRSKVRRNLRLLGLDLSRVLDICFPGSKVVGLLVHVLYKEEVISLLFAAKVPLVDGFDPLDPVNLDDPELQLLRIHKIIVALF
;
A
#
# COMPACT_ATOMS: atom_id res chain seq x y z
N MET A 1 -26.44 -21.28 20.23
CA MET A 1 -27.41 -20.29 19.74
C MET A 1 -27.74 -19.40 20.93
N SER A 2 -27.45 -18.10 21.00
CA SER A 2 -26.83 -17.15 20.09
C SER A 2 -26.26 -16.03 20.96
N GLN A 3 -25.04 -15.58 20.65
CA GLN A 3 -24.47 -14.38 21.24
C GLN A 3 -25.08 -13.15 20.56
N GLN A 4 -25.47 -12.14 21.35
CA GLN A 4 -25.88 -10.85 20.84
C GLN A 4 -24.88 -9.81 21.33
N SER A 5 -24.10 -9.31 20.38
CA SER A 5 -23.09 -8.28 20.50
C SER A 5 -23.72 -6.92 20.80
N GLY A 6 -23.43 -6.34 21.96
CA GLY A 6 -23.69 -4.94 22.28
C GLY A 6 -22.37 -4.17 22.32
N SER A 7 -22.15 -3.31 21.33
CA SER A 7 -21.01 -2.38 21.25
C SER A 7 -21.00 -1.39 22.42
N PRO A 8 -19.87 -1.10 23.08
CA PRO A 8 -19.79 0.05 23.96
C PRO A 8 -19.53 1.32 23.15
N ILE A 9 -20.46 2.25 23.35
CA ILE A 9 -20.58 3.61 22.85
C ILE A 9 -19.26 4.38 22.97
N SER A 10 -18.71 4.77 21.81
CA SER A 10 -17.67 5.81 21.71
C SER A 10 -18.35 7.15 21.49
N LEU A 11 -18.63 7.88 22.57
CA LEU A 11 -18.99 9.30 22.53
C LEU A 11 -18.58 9.94 23.86
N ILE A 12 -17.46 10.65 23.87
CA ILE A 12 -17.35 12.04 24.31
C ILE A 12 -15.86 12.43 24.38
N SER A 13 -15.42 13.07 23.30
CA SER A 13 -14.44 14.15 23.39
C SER A 13 -15.28 15.42 23.34
N GLN A 14 -15.39 16.10 24.47
CA GLN A 14 -15.93 17.45 24.52
C GLN A 14 -15.07 18.21 25.53
N ASP A 15 -14.30 19.15 25.00
CA ASP A 15 -13.62 20.18 25.76
C ASP A 15 -14.59 20.78 26.78
N GLY A 16 -14.30 20.56 28.06
CA GLY A 16 -15.15 21.00 29.16
C GLY A 16 -14.31 21.21 30.38
N VAL A 17 -13.53 22.29 30.40
CA VAL A 17 -13.11 22.87 31.68
C VAL A 17 -14.40 23.34 32.34
N ALA A 18 -14.98 22.50 33.21
CA ALA A 18 -16.12 22.89 34.03
C ALA A 18 -15.66 24.08 34.88
N ASN A 19 -16.14 25.28 34.54
CA ASN A 19 -16.03 26.45 35.40
C ASN A 19 -16.98 26.22 36.58
N VAL A 20 -16.53 25.44 37.58
CA VAL A 20 -17.33 25.09 38.75
C VAL A 20 -17.48 26.34 39.59
N ASN A 21 -18.65 26.97 39.55
CA ASN A 21 -19.00 28.02 40.50
C ASN A 21 -19.24 27.37 41.87
N ILE A 22 -18.34 27.61 42.84
CA ILE A 22 -18.25 26.92 44.14
C ILE A 22 -19.36 27.37 45.12
N THR A 23 -20.41 28.05 44.64
CA THR A 23 -21.41 28.70 45.49
C THR A 23 -22.47 27.74 46.06
N ASN A 24 -22.54 26.48 45.63
CA ASN A 24 -23.55 25.51 46.08
C ASN A 24 -22.92 24.18 46.55
N ALA A 25 -23.38 23.66 47.70
CA ALA A 25 -22.88 22.43 48.31
C ALA A 25 -23.12 21.19 47.43
N SER A 26 -24.22 21.16 46.67
CA SER A 26 -24.53 20.07 45.73
C SER A 26 -23.56 20.02 44.55
N ASP A 27 -23.16 21.18 44.04
CA ASP A 27 -22.24 21.28 42.89
C ASP A 27 -20.81 20.84 43.30
N MET A 28 -20.40 21.12 44.54
CA MET A 28 -19.16 20.59 45.10
C MET A 28 -19.17 19.06 45.22
N GLN A 29 -20.30 18.48 45.65
CA GLN A 29 -20.42 17.02 45.73
C GLN A 29 -20.32 16.36 44.35
N GLN A 30 -20.95 16.96 43.33
CA GLN A 30 -20.85 16.49 41.95
C GLN A 30 -19.42 16.61 41.40
N ALA A 31 -18.73 17.72 41.67
CA ALA A 31 -17.34 17.92 41.25
C ALA A 31 -16.39 16.89 41.89
N LEU A 32 -16.57 16.56 43.17
CA LEU A 32 -15.77 15.52 43.84
C LEU A 32 -16.06 14.13 43.27
N GLN A 33 -17.32 13.82 42.96
CA GLN A 33 -17.69 12.53 42.38
C GLN A 33 -17.13 12.37 40.96
N TYR A 34 -17.14 13.44 40.17
CA TYR A 34 -16.52 13.49 38.85
C TYR A 34 -15.00 13.31 38.93
N LEU A 35 -14.34 13.99 39.88
CA LEU A 35 -12.89 13.85 40.09
C LEU A 35 -12.51 12.41 40.47
N LEU A 36 -13.27 11.77 41.35
CA LEU A 36 -13.04 10.37 41.72
C LEU A 36 -13.21 9.43 40.53
N HIS A 37 -14.25 9.63 39.73
CA HIS A 37 -14.47 8.82 38.53
C HIS A 37 -13.31 8.95 37.53
N ASN A 38 -12.83 10.17 37.31
CA ASN A 38 -11.69 10.43 36.45
C ASN A 38 -10.41 9.78 36.98
N PHE A 39 -10.17 9.86 38.29
CA PHE A 39 -9.01 9.22 38.91
C PHE A 39 -9.04 7.70 38.73
N GLN A 40 -10.19 7.07 38.96
CA GLN A 40 -10.36 5.63 38.77
C GLN A 40 -10.17 5.22 37.29
N THR A 41 -10.66 6.04 36.36
CA THR A 41 -10.49 5.81 34.92
C THR A 41 -9.01 5.93 34.52
N LEU A 42 -8.29 6.91 35.06
CA LEU A 42 -6.86 7.08 34.81
C LEU A 42 -6.06 5.91 35.36
N GLN A 43 -6.39 5.43 36.57
CA GLN A 43 -5.74 4.25 37.13
C GLN A 43 -5.92 3.02 36.25
N GLN A 44 -7.14 2.77 35.75
CA GLN A 44 -7.41 1.65 34.85
C GLN A 44 -6.59 1.75 33.55
N ARG A 45 -6.49 2.94 32.96
CA ARG A 45 -5.70 3.16 31.75
C ARG A 45 -4.21 2.86 31.99
N VAL A 46 -3.66 3.32 33.11
CA VAL A 46 -2.26 3.05 33.46
C VAL A 46 -2.02 1.55 33.64
N SER A 47 -2.91 0.83 34.34
CA SER A 47 -2.77 -0.62 34.49
C SER A 47 -2.81 -1.38 33.16
N ILE A 48 -3.69 -0.96 32.24
CA ILE A 48 -3.75 -1.54 30.89
C ILE A 48 -2.45 -1.27 30.12
N ASP A 49 -1.93 -0.05 30.20
CA ASP A 49 -0.68 0.30 29.53
C ASP A 49 0.49 -0.53 30.09
N ASP A 50 0.57 -0.73 31.40
CA ASP A 50 1.57 -1.58 32.05
C ASP A 50 1.50 -3.03 31.54
N ASP A 51 0.29 -3.61 31.44
CA ASP A 51 0.07 -4.96 30.91
C ASP A 51 0.50 -5.06 29.42
N LEU A 52 0.15 -4.06 28.60
CA LEU A 52 0.56 -3.99 27.20
C LEU A 52 2.07 -3.86 27.06
N PHE A 53 2.73 -3.10 27.93
CA PHE A 53 4.20 -3.01 27.95
C PHE A 53 4.83 -4.36 28.28
N ALA A 54 4.29 -5.09 29.27
CA ALA A 54 4.75 -6.43 29.60
C ALA A 54 4.62 -7.39 28.39
N GLU A 55 3.47 -7.39 27.71
CA GLU A 55 3.26 -8.20 26.50
C GLU A 55 4.24 -7.85 25.37
N LEU A 56 4.43 -6.55 25.10
CA LEU A 56 5.39 -6.10 24.08
C LEU A 56 6.82 -6.52 24.39
N THR A 57 7.24 -6.48 25.66
CA THR A 57 8.57 -6.95 26.05
C THR A 57 8.73 -8.45 25.84
N ALA A 58 7.72 -9.25 26.19
CA ALA A 58 7.69 -10.70 25.95
C ALA A 58 7.80 -11.03 24.46
N LEU A 59 6.94 -10.43 23.62
CA LEU A 59 6.95 -10.63 22.17
C LEU A 59 8.27 -10.20 21.52
N ARG A 60 8.91 -9.14 22.01
CA ARG A 60 10.23 -8.71 21.52
C ARG A 60 11.32 -9.75 21.85
N SER A 61 11.28 -10.32 23.05
CA SER A 61 12.21 -11.39 23.46
C SER A 61 12.04 -12.67 22.63
N GLU A 62 10.79 -13.07 22.35
CA GLU A 62 10.47 -14.22 21.51
C GLU A 62 10.96 -13.99 20.08
N ASN A 63 10.67 -12.83 19.51
CA ASN A 63 11.16 -12.45 18.19
C ASN A 63 12.70 -12.45 18.09
N SER A 64 13.40 -12.04 19.14
CA SER A 64 14.86 -12.11 19.19
C SER A 64 15.35 -13.56 19.16
N THR A 65 14.66 -14.44 19.89
CA THR A 65 14.99 -15.88 19.97
C THR A 65 14.75 -16.58 18.63
N LEU A 66 13.58 -16.36 18.02
CA LEU A 66 13.23 -16.91 16.71
C LEU A 66 14.19 -16.42 15.61
N LYS A 67 14.61 -15.16 15.65
CA LYS A 67 15.62 -14.64 14.70
C LYS A 67 16.97 -15.35 14.85
N ALA A 68 17.39 -15.64 16.08
CA ALA A 68 18.63 -16.39 16.34
C ALA A 68 18.52 -17.84 15.83
N GLU A 69 17.37 -18.50 16.03
CA GLU A 69 17.12 -19.85 15.52
C GLU A 69 17.13 -19.89 13.99
N ILE A 70 16.45 -18.93 13.32
CA ILE A 70 16.48 -18.81 11.86
C ILE A 70 17.91 -18.61 11.35
N ALA A 71 18.72 -17.80 12.02
CA ALA A 71 20.12 -17.60 11.66
C ALA A 71 20.93 -18.90 11.79
N ASN A 72 20.71 -19.68 12.85
CA ASN A 72 21.36 -20.97 13.07
C ASN A 72 20.96 -21.99 11.99
N LEU A 73 19.66 -22.17 11.73
CA LEU A 73 19.16 -23.08 10.69
C LEU A 73 19.68 -22.70 9.30
N LYS A 74 19.74 -21.41 8.98
CA LYS A 74 20.35 -20.92 7.73
C LYS A 74 21.85 -21.25 7.65
N ALA A 75 22.58 -21.11 8.75
CA ALA A 75 24.00 -21.48 8.78
C ALA A 75 24.20 -23.00 8.57
N GLN A 76 23.36 -23.84 9.17
CA GLN A 76 23.38 -25.29 8.97
C GLN A 76 23.07 -25.69 7.52
N LEU A 77 22.05 -25.07 6.91
CA LEU A 77 21.71 -25.32 5.50
C LEU A 77 22.83 -24.92 4.53
N ASN A 78 23.51 -23.79 4.81
CA ASN A 78 24.64 -23.35 4.01
C ASN A 78 25.86 -24.28 4.18
N ALA A 79 26.12 -24.77 5.39
CA ALA A 79 27.17 -25.76 5.64
C ALA A 79 26.89 -27.08 4.90
N ALA A 80 25.64 -27.57 4.94
CA ALA A 80 25.23 -28.79 4.23
C ALA A 80 25.22 -28.63 2.70
N SER A 81 24.95 -27.42 2.19
CA SER A 81 24.95 -27.13 0.74
C SER A 81 26.37 -26.96 0.18
N GLY A 82 27.34 -26.55 1.01
CA GLY A 82 28.75 -26.41 0.62
C GLY A 82 29.44 -27.72 0.26
N GLU A 83 28.97 -28.86 0.78
CA GLU A 83 29.54 -30.19 0.46
C GLU A 83 29.14 -30.73 -0.93
N PHE A 84 28.11 -30.17 -1.58
CA PHE A 84 27.62 -30.66 -2.88
C PHE A 84 28.27 -30.00 -4.12
N VAL A 85 28.95 -28.86 -3.98
CA VAL A 85 29.48 -28.08 -5.13
C VAL A 85 30.93 -28.43 -5.47
N ALA A 86 31.68 -29.09 -4.58
CA ALA A 86 33.10 -29.40 -4.82
C ALA A 86 33.36 -30.57 -5.81
N LYS A 87 32.32 -31.26 -6.33
CA LYS A 87 32.49 -32.49 -7.14
C LYS A 87 32.16 -32.37 -8.63
N ALA A 88 31.89 -31.19 -9.16
CA ALA A 88 31.54 -31.02 -10.58
C ALA A 88 32.20 -29.80 -11.23
N THR A 89 33.50 -29.89 -11.52
CA THR A 89 34.15 -29.05 -12.54
C THR A 89 35.31 -29.82 -13.15
N SER A 90 35.05 -30.46 -14.30
CA SER A 90 36.10 -30.88 -15.23
C SER A 90 35.58 -30.83 -16.67
N LEU A 91 36.36 -30.14 -17.53
CA LEU A 91 36.49 -30.28 -18.99
C LEU A 91 35.30 -29.77 -19.86
N SER A 92 35.41 -29.03 -20.97
CA SER A 92 36.45 -28.27 -21.70
C SER A 92 35.76 -27.62 -22.94
N VAL A 93 36.32 -26.55 -23.51
CA VAL A 93 35.92 -25.85 -24.76
C VAL A 93 36.81 -26.29 -25.96
N PRO A 94 36.77 -25.71 -27.20
CA PRO A 94 35.73 -25.48 -28.24
C PRO A 94 36.23 -25.94 -29.66
N VAL A 95 35.65 -25.45 -30.79
CA VAL A 95 36.21 -25.23 -32.19
C VAL A 95 35.17 -25.56 -33.31
N SER A 96 34.63 -24.55 -34.04
CA SER A 96 34.96 -24.04 -35.42
C SER A 96 34.22 -24.81 -36.55
N SER A 97 33.75 -24.31 -37.72
CA SER A 97 33.95 -23.11 -38.57
C SER A 97 32.84 -23.02 -39.67
N VAL A 98 32.72 -21.82 -40.27
CA VAL A 98 31.85 -21.26 -41.38
C VAL A 98 32.21 -21.95 -42.76
N PRO A 99 31.55 -21.82 -43.97
CA PRO A 99 30.83 -20.65 -44.56
C PRO A 99 29.64 -20.83 -45.56
N ALA A 100 29.10 -19.66 -46.00
CA ALA A 100 27.95 -19.34 -46.89
C ALA A 100 28.20 -19.59 -48.41
N PRO A 101 27.29 -19.31 -49.41
CA PRO A 101 26.75 -17.96 -49.77
C PRO A 101 25.31 -17.83 -50.38
N VAL A 102 24.74 -16.60 -50.24
CA VAL A 102 24.01 -15.70 -51.19
C VAL A 102 22.94 -16.25 -52.17
N VAL A 103 21.71 -15.67 -52.18
CA VAL A 103 21.06 -14.87 -53.28
C VAL A 103 19.72 -14.26 -52.80
N GLU A 104 19.54 -13.01 -53.21
CA GLU A 104 18.48 -12.00 -53.05
C GLU A 104 17.22 -12.25 -53.91
N GLN A 105 16.01 -11.95 -53.39
CA GLN A 105 14.91 -11.25 -54.10
C GLN A 105 13.62 -11.15 -53.27
N ALA A 106 12.95 -9.99 -53.39
CA ALA A 106 11.74 -9.56 -52.68
C ALA A 106 10.46 -10.34 -53.05
N PRO A 107 9.37 -10.22 -52.25
CA PRO A 107 8.04 -10.42 -52.81
C PRO A 107 7.02 -9.31 -52.47
N THR A 108 6.33 -8.89 -53.53
CA THR A 108 5.00 -8.30 -53.57
C THR A 108 3.97 -9.08 -52.73
N ALA A 109 3.08 -8.34 -52.07
CA ALA A 109 2.03 -8.88 -51.20
C ALA A 109 1.01 -9.73 -51.98
N VAL A 110 0.96 -11.03 -51.67
CA VAL A 110 -0.06 -11.97 -52.15
C VAL A 110 -1.01 -12.28 -50.99
N CYS A 111 -2.31 -12.08 -51.19
CA CYS A 111 -3.34 -12.51 -50.25
C CYS A 111 -3.30 -14.03 -50.09
N PRO A 112 -3.14 -14.58 -48.88
CA PRO A 112 -2.94 -16.01 -48.70
C PRO A 112 -4.25 -16.77 -48.91
N THR A 113 -4.26 -17.70 -49.86
CA THR A 113 -5.31 -18.70 -50.06
C THR A 113 -5.46 -19.59 -48.81
N TYR A 114 -6.66 -20.06 -48.49
CA TYR A 114 -6.96 -20.87 -47.30
C TYR A 114 -6.04 -22.11 -47.16
N SER A 115 -5.70 -22.75 -48.29
CA SER A 115 -4.71 -23.84 -48.36
C SER A 115 -3.29 -23.41 -47.95
N ALA A 116 -2.88 -22.17 -48.26
CA ALA A 116 -1.59 -21.61 -47.86
C ALA A 116 -1.54 -21.19 -46.38
N VAL A 117 -2.69 -21.01 -45.72
CA VAL A 117 -2.76 -20.81 -44.26
C VAL A 117 -2.72 -22.15 -43.52
N ALA A 118 -3.43 -23.17 -44.04
CA ALA A 118 -3.46 -24.51 -43.46
C ALA A 118 -2.13 -25.29 -43.62
N ALA A 119 -1.36 -25.02 -44.69
CA ALA A 119 -0.03 -25.59 -44.91
C ALA A 119 1.07 -24.97 -44.02
N ARG A 120 0.77 -23.93 -43.24
CA ARG A 120 1.72 -23.37 -42.28
C ARG A 120 1.94 -24.40 -41.18
N LYS A 121 3.17 -24.87 -41.05
CA LYS A 121 3.62 -25.81 -40.01
C LYS A 121 2.97 -25.43 -38.68
N THR A 122 2.15 -26.34 -38.14
CA THR A 122 1.52 -26.16 -36.83
C THR A 122 2.61 -25.76 -35.83
N SER A 123 2.40 -24.64 -35.15
CA SER A 123 3.40 -24.13 -34.21
C SER A 123 3.71 -25.23 -33.20
N LYS A 124 4.99 -25.56 -33.03
CA LYS A 124 5.42 -26.59 -32.07
C LYS A 124 4.74 -26.35 -30.72
N PRO A 125 4.20 -27.39 -30.06
CA PRO A 125 3.51 -27.23 -28.79
C PRO A 125 4.41 -26.51 -27.79
N ALA A 126 3.84 -25.54 -27.06
CA ALA A 126 4.60 -24.71 -26.13
C ALA A 126 5.41 -25.59 -25.15
N SER A 127 6.69 -25.25 -24.98
CA SER A 127 7.59 -26.02 -24.12
C SER A 127 7.10 -26.07 -22.68
N LYS A 128 7.48 -27.10 -21.92
CA LYS A 128 7.13 -27.24 -20.50
C LYS A 128 7.44 -25.97 -19.69
N LYS A 129 8.58 -25.32 -19.98
CA LYS A 129 8.97 -24.04 -19.36
C LYS A 129 8.01 -22.89 -19.69
N ARG A 130 7.54 -22.79 -20.94
CA ARG A 130 6.56 -21.75 -21.35
C ARG A 130 5.20 -22.00 -20.71
N LYS A 131 4.77 -23.25 -20.60
CA LYS A 131 3.54 -23.63 -19.89
C LYS A 131 3.63 -23.31 -18.39
N LEU A 132 4.77 -23.62 -17.76
CA LEU A 132 5.01 -23.29 -16.35
C LEU A 132 5.05 -21.78 -16.10
N ALA A 133 5.66 -20.99 -17.00
CA ALA A 133 5.65 -19.53 -16.89
C ALA A 133 4.24 -18.96 -17.05
N ALA A 134 3.43 -19.51 -17.96
CA ALA A 134 2.04 -19.14 -18.14
C ALA A 134 1.13 -19.59 -16.97
N SER A 135 1.53 -20.61 -16.20
CA SER A 135 0.78 -21.06 -15.02
C SER A 135 1.09 -20.24 -13.76
N ARG A 136 2.23 -19.55 -13.69
CA ARG A 136 2.61 -18.68 -12.55
C ARG A 136 1.54 -17.66 -12.12
N PRO A 137 0.87 -16.91 -13.01
CA PRO A 137 -0.19 -15.98 -12.60
C PRO A 137 -1.44 -16.68 -12.03
N PHE A 138 -1.58 -17.99 -12.24
CA PHE A 138 -2.67 -18.80 -11.71
C PHE A 138 -2.27 -19.60 -10.47
N GLN A 139 -1.03 -19.48 -10.00
CA GLN A 139 -0.62 -20.11 -8.75
C GLN A 139 -1.19 -19.33 -7.56
N PRO A 140 -1.49 -20.02 -6.44
CA PRO A 140 -1.96 -19.35 -5.23
C PRO A 140 -0.92 -18.32 -4.80
N VAL A 141 -1.36 -17.06 -4.73
CA VAL A 141 -0.51 -15.97 -4.24
C VAL A 141 -0.36 -16.15 -2.73
N ASP A 142 0.86 -15.96 -2.25
CA ASP A 142 1.24 -16.09 -0.85
C ASP A 142 0.32 -15.23 0.05
N PRO A 143 -0.42 -15.82 1.01
CA PRO A 143 -1.41 -15.07 1.80
C PRO A 143 -0.79 -14.00 2.70
N SER A 144 0.53 -14.05 2.90
CA SER A 144 1.28 -13.07 3.70
C SER A 144 1.74 -11.83 2.91
N ALA A 145 1.55 -11.79 1.58
CA ALA A 145 2.01 -10.66 0.77
C ALA A 145 1.10 -9.43 0.94
N PRO A 146 1.65 -8.20 1.04
CA PRO A 146 0.86 -6.97 1.12
C PRO A 146 -0.06 -6.86 -0.10
N ARG A 147 -1.35 -7.06 0.14
CA ARG A 147 -2.39 -7.06 -0.88
C ARG A 147 -3.33 -5.90 -0.63
N GLY A 148 -3.58 -5.12 -1.67
CA GLY A 148 -4.52 -4.02 -1.60
C GLY A 148 -4.13 -2.87 -2.50
N PHE A 149 -4.87 -1.78 -2.34
CA PHE A 149 -4.62 -0.53 -3.00
C PHE A 149 -4.56 0.58 -1.97
N GLU A 150 -3.67 1.53 -2.19
CA GLU A 150 -3.48 2.68 -1.33
C GLU A 150 -3.59 3.96 -2.17
N TYR A 151 -4.09 5.02 -1.56
CA TYR A 151 -4.16 6.33 -2.19
C TYR A 151 -2.85 7.09 -1.99
N LEU A 152 -2.29 7.56 -3.10
CA LEU A 152 -1.19 8.52 -3.13
C LEU A 152 -1.75 9.89 -3.53
N TYR A 153 -1.52 10.90 -2.71
CA TYR A 153 -2.03 12.24 -2.95
C TYR A 153 -0.93 13.16 -3.49
N LEU A 154 -1.25 13.84 -4.59
CA LEU A 154 -0.36 14.78 -5.27
C LEU A 154 -0.97 16.16 -5.31
N HIS A 155 -0.09 17.15 -5.16
CA HIS A 155 -0.45 18.55 -5.34
C HIS A 155 -0.79 18.86 -6.81
N ARG A 156 -1.79 19.72 -7.00
CA ARG A 156 -2.25 20.15 -8.32
C ARG A 156 -2.41 21.66 -8.38
N ASN A 157 -1.67 22.28 -9.29
CA ASN A 157 -1.69 23.75 -9.45
C ASN A 157 -2.86 24.27 -10.30
N ARG A 158 -3.47 23.44 -11.16
CA ARG A 158 -4.54 23.84 -12.09
C ARG A 158 -5.56 22.73 -12.29
N LYS A 159 -6.78 23.05 -12.71
CA LYS A 159 -7.78 22.03 -13.06
C LYS A 159 -7.25 21.13 -14.19
N LEU A 160 -7.06 19.85 -13.90
CA LEU A 160 -6.63 18.83 -14.86
C LEU A 160 -7.76 17.83 -15.06
N SER A 161 -8.04 17.48 -16.32
CA SER A 161 -8.93 16.37 -16.64
C SER A 161 -8.24 15.03 -16.39
N ARG A 162 -9.01 13.97 -16.12
CA ARG A 162 -8.47 12.61 -15.93
C ARG A 162 -7.55 12.17 -17.07
N SER A 163 -7.91 12.49 -18.32
CA SER A 163 -7.11 12.17 -19.49
C SER A 163 -5.76 12.88 -19.51
N LYS A 164 -5.71 14.16 -19.08
CA LYS A 164 -4.44 14.91 -18.96
C LYS A 164 -3.58 14.35 -17.85
N VAL A 165 -4.17 13.99 -16.70
CA VAL A 165 -3.44 13.34 -15.61
C VAL A 165 -2.82 12.03 -16.12
N ARG A 166 -3.61 11.15 -16.76
CA ARG A 166 -3.09 9.90 -17.34
C ARG A 166 -1.95 10.13 -18.33
N ARG A 167 -2.06 11.14 -19.22
CA ARG A 167 -0.98 11.49 -20.15
C ARG A 167 0.29 11.90 -19.40
N ASN A 168 0.17 12.77 -18.40
CA ASN A 168 1.32 13.24 -17.64
C ASN A 168 1.98 12.11 -16.83
N LEU A 169 1.19 11.22 -16.22
CA LEU A 169 1.72 10.05 -15.51
C LEU A 169 2.50 9.12 -16.45
N ARG A 170 2.04 8.92 -17.70
CA ARG A 170 2.83 8.17 -18.70
C ARG A 170 4.16 8.84 -19.01
N LEU A 171 4.16 10.17 -19.15
CA LEU A 171 5.38 10.93 -19.42
C LEU A 171 6.37 10.87 -18.25
N LEU A 172 5.87 10.73 -17.03
CA LEU A 172 6.65 10.47 -15.82
C LEU A 172 7.17 9.02 -15.72
N GLY A 173 6.80 8.14 -16.65
CA GLY A 173 7.20 6.74 -16.65
C GLY A 173 6.34 5.83 -15.74
N LEU A 174 5.19 6.30 -15.28
CA LEU A 174 4.29 5.50 -14.45
C LEU A 174 3.46 4.55 -15.32
N ASP A 175 3.38 3.30 -14.87
CA ASP A 175 2.57 2.26 -15.50
C ASP A 175 1.10 2.39 -15.07
N LEU A 176 0.28 2.90 -15.98
CA LEU A 176 -1.16 3.07 -15.76
C LEU A 176 -1.93 1.76 -15.60
N SER A 177 -1.38 0.63 -16.03
CA SER A 177 -2.05 -0.66 -15.82
C SER A 177 -2.12 -1.04 -14.33
N ARG A 178 -1.22 -0.46 -13.52
CA ARG A 178 -1.12 -0.67 -12.07
C ARG A 178 -1.82 0.43 -11.25
N VAL A 179 -2.33 1.47 -11.91
CA VAL A 179 -3.13 2.54 -11.28
C VAL A 179 -4.61 2.23 -11.50
N LEU A 180 -5.32 1.93 -10.42
CA LEU A 180 -6.71 1.50 -10.47
C LEU A 180 -7.65 2.68 -10.81
N ASP A 181 -7.50 3.80 -10.11
CA ASP A 181 -8.31 4.99 -10.34
C ASP A 181 -7.56 6.30 -10.08
N ILE A 182 -8.11 7.38 -10.64
CA ILE A 182 -7.68 8.76 -10.43
C ILE A 182 -8.88 9.55 -9.90
N CYS A 183 -8.82 9.87 -8.62
CA CYS A 183 -9.82 10.67 -7.93
C CYS A 183 -9.33 12.12 -7.71
N PHE A 184 -10.28 13.03 -7.53
CA PHE A 184 -9.98 14.43 -7.20
C PHE A 184 -10.71 14.76 -5.90
N PRO A 185 -10.14 14.40 -4.75
CA PRO A 185 -10.80 14.59 -3.45
C PRO A 185 -10.96 16.08 -3.11
N GLY A 186 -10.13 16.96 -3.67
CA GLY A 186 -10.25 18.40 -3.47
C GLY A 186 -9.79 19.22 -4.68
N SER A 187 -10.00 20.53 -4.64
CA SER A 187 -9.67 21.44 -5.73
C SER A 187 -8.18 21.49 -6.11
N LYS A 188 -7.28 21.26 -5.15
CA LYS A 188 -5.81 21.32 -5.31
C LYS A 188 -5.10 19.97 -5.16
N VAL A 189 -5.83 18.86 -5.07
CA VAL A 189 -5.27 17.53 -4.81
C VAL A 189 -5.75 16.53 -5.86
N VAL A 190 -4.85 15.63 -6.26
CA VAL A 190 -5.14 14.45 -7.08
C VAL A 190 -4.84 13.22 -6.25
N GLY A 191 -5.80 12.32 -6.11
CA GLY A 191 -5.57 11.00 -5.54
C GLY A 191 -5.33 9.97 -6.64
N LEU A 192 -4.29 9.18 -6.48
CA LEU A 192 -3.98 8.03 -7.31
C LEU A 192 -4.16 6.76 -6.49
N LEU A 193 -5.04 5.87 -6.94
CA LEU A 193 -5.23 4.57 -6.30
C LEU A 193 -4.24 3.57 -6.90
N VAL A 194 -3.23 3.17 -6.13
CA VAL A 194 -2.09 2.39 -6.61
C VAL A 194 -1.99 1.08 -5.82
N HIS A 195 -1.62 -0.01 -6.49
CA HIS A 195 -1.37 -1.28 -5.80
C HIS A 195 -0.20 -1.17 -4.80
N VAL A 196 -0.34 -1.74 -3.60
CA VAL A 196 0.65 -1.60 -2.51
C VAL A 196 2.07 -1.98 -2.95
N LEU A 197 2.24 -3.08 -3.71
CA LEU A 197 3.55 -3.49 -4.23
C LEU A 197 4.19 -2.49 -5.20
N TYR A 198 3.39 -1.66 -5.87
CA TYR A 198 3.88 -0.67 -6.83
C TYR A 198 4.11 0.70 -6.18
N LYS A 199 3.64 0.92 -4.95
CA LYS A 199 3.73 2.19 -4.23
C LYS A 199 5.16 2.73 -4.18
N GLU A 200 6.11 1.91 -3.74
CA GLU A 200 7.51 2.32 -3.57
C GLU A 200 8.16 2.73 -4.91
N GLU A 201 7.82 2.04 -6.00
CA GLU A 201 8.26 2.41 -7.35
C GLU A 201 7.67 3.76 -7.78
N VAL A 202 6.38 3.98 -7.50
CA VAL A 202 5.71 5.26 -7.80
C VAL A 202 6.32 6.41 -6.99
N ILE A 203 6.54 6.23 -5.70
CA ILE A 203 7.16 7.25 -4.83
C ILE A 203 8.56 7.58 -5.33
N SER A 204 9.35 6.57 -5.70
CA SER A 204 10.70 6.74 -6.25
C SER A 204 10.69 7.55 -7.56
N LEU A 205 9.75 7.26 -8.46
CA LEU A 205 9.59 8.00 -9.72
C LEU A 205 9.13 9.44 -9.50
N LEU A 206 8.21 9.66 -8.57
CA LEU A 206 7.74 11.01 -8.21
C LEU A 206 8.87 11.83 -7.56
N PHE A 207 9.67 11.20 -6.69
CA PHE A 207 10.83 11.82 -6.07
C PHE A 207 11.88 12.21 -7.12
N ALA A 208 12.18 11.31 -8.07
CA ALA A 208 13.06 11.59 -9.20
C ALA A 208 12.56 12.78 -10.04
N ALA A 209 11.25 12.93 -10.18
CA ALA A 209 10.61 14.05 -10.88
C ALA A 209 10.45 15.32 -10.01
N LYS A 210 10.94 15.33 -8.77
CA LYS A 210 10.82 16.43 -7.79
C LYS A 210 9.36 16.83 -7.51
N VAL A 211 8.44 15.88 -7.59
CA VAL A 211 7.03 16.11 -7.28
C VAL A 211 6.78 15.83 -5.79
N PRO A 212 6.40 16.83 -4.98
CA PRO A 212 6.13 16.62 -3.56
C PRO A 212 4.83 15.82 -3.38
N LEU A 213 4.94 14.72 -2.63
CA LEU A 213 3.78 13.96 -2.15
C LEU A 213 3.09 14.72 -1.02
N VAL A 214 1.76 14.64 -0.95
CA VAL A 214 0.99 15.15 0.19
C VAL A 214 0.95 14.03 1.24
N ASP A 215 1.67 14.20 2.34
CA ASP A 215 1.60 13.26 3.45
C ASP A 215 0.49 13.67 4.44
N GLY A 216 -0.26 12.69 4.95
CA GLY A 216 -1.34 12.92 5.92
C GLY A 216 -2.61 13.60 5.39
N PHE A 217 -2.87 13.58 4.08
CA PHE A 217 -4.14 14.10 3.55
C PHE A 217 -5.31 13.16 3.88
N ASP A 218 -6.24 13.62 4.71
CA ASP A 218 -7.51 12.94 4.92
C ASP A 218 -8.56 13.46 3.91
N PRO A 219 -9.08 12.59 3.01
CA PRO A 219 -10.14 12.98 2.08
C PRO A 219 -11.48 13.25 2.78
N LEU A 220 -11.67 12.79 4.02
CA LEU A 220 -12.91 12.96 4.80
C LEU A 220 -12.88 14.21 5.69
N ASP A 221 -11.77 14.94 5.74
CA ASP A 221 -11.69 16.16 6.52
C ASP A 221 -12.70 17.20 6.02
N PRO A 222 -13.53 17.79 6.89
CA PRO A 222 -14.49 18.83 6.52
C PRO A 222 -13.80 20.09 5.97
N VAL A 223 -12.49 20.20 6.19
CA VAL A 223 -11.66 21.27 5.65
C VAL A 223 -11.48 21.14 4.13
N ASN A 224 -11.41 19.90 3.65
CA ASN A 224 -11.04 19.53 2.28
C ASN A 224 -12.27 19.29 1.40
N LEU A 225 -13.43 19.07 2.03
CA LEU A 225 -14.73 19.03 1.38
C LEU A 225 -15.13 20.45 0.95
N ASP A 226 -15.12 20.70 -0.36
CA ASP A 226 -15.64 21.93 -0.98
C ASP A 226 -17.19 21.93 -0.96
N ASP A 227 -17.80 21.64 0.19
CA ASP A 227 -19.25 21.58 0.36
C ASP A 227 -19.81 22.97 0.72
N PRO A 228 -20.68 23.59 -0.10
CA PRO A 228 -21.19 24.94 0.14
C PRO A 228 -21.90 25.10 1.49
N GLU A 229 -22.53 24.03 2.03
CA GLU A 229 -23.17 24.08 3.35
C GLU A 229 -22.14 24.11 4.50
N LEU A 230 -20.98 23.44 4.35
CA LEU A 230 -19.88 23.47 5.31
C LEU A 230 -19.05 24.76 5.23
N GLN A 231 -19.07 25.46 4.09
CA GLN A 231 -18.43 26.77 3.94
C GLN A 231 -19.15 27.87 4.75
N LEU A 232 -20.48 27.81 4.84
CA LEU A 232 -21.29 28.72 5.67
C LEU A 232 -20.96 28.60 7.17
N LEU A 233 -20.72 27.38 7.65
CA LEU A 233 -20.33 27.12 9.04
C LEU A 233 -18.91 27.64 9.38
N ARG A 234 -18.01 27.71 8.38
CA ARG A 234 -16.66 28.29 8.55
C ARG A 234 -16.69 29.81 8.72
N ILE A 235 -17.60 30.49 8.02
CA ILE A 235 -17.76 31.95 8.13
C ILE A 235 -18.39 32.32 9.48
N HIS A 236 -19.35 31.54 9.97
CA HIS A 236 -19.99 31.78 11.26
C HIS A 236 -19.00 31.67 12.45
N LYS A 237 -18.00 30.79 12.38
CA LYS A 237 -16.97 30.68 13.43
C LYS A 237 -16.02 31.88 13.47
N ILE A 238 -15.78 32.56 12.36
CA ILE A 238 -14.94 33.77 12.31
C ILE A 238 -15.70 34.98 12.87
N ILE A 239 -17.00 35.08 12.61
CA ILE A 239 -17.82 36.20 13.10
C ILE A 239 -18.05 36.12 14.63
N VAL A 240 -18.19 34.91 15.19
CA VAL A 240 -18.36 34.73 16.65
C VAL A 240 -17.05 34.95 17.43
N ALA A 241 -15.88 34.89 16.78
CA ALA A 241 -14.59 35.18 17.43
C ALA A 241 -14.20 36.66 17.40
N LEU A 242 -15.00 37.53 16.76
CA LEU A 242 -14.76 38.98 16.64
C LEU A 242 -15.75 39.85 17.42
N PHE A 243 -16.56 39.25 18.31
CA PHE A 243 -17.43 39.96 19.25
C PHE A 243 -17.30 39.39 20.67
#